data_AF-F6DM12-F1
#
_entry.id   AF-F6DM12-F1
#
_cell.length_a   1.000
_cell.length_b   1.000
_cell.length_c   1.000
_cell.angle_alpha   90.00
_cell.angle_beta   90.00
_cell.angle_gamma   90.00
#
_symmetry.space_group_name_H-M   'P 1'
#
loop_
_entity.id
_entity.type
_entity.pdbx_description
1 polymer ?
#
loop_
_entity_poly.entity_id
_entity_poly.type
_entity_poly.pdbx_seq_one_letter_code
_entity_poly.pdbx_strand_id
1 'polypeptide(L)'
;MSFEVYNPRPQQTQHRYTSDQATFLVENVNGRSTQELTDMFNNYFGINLTLAQIKAYKKNHGLTSGLDGRFRSGHTPFNKGKKGVGGWEPTQFKKGNRPHNYKPVGTERVNGNDYVDIKIADPNKWKGKHILIWEERHGPVPKGHVVIFGDGNRRNFEPDNLILVSRGQLAILNKKNLIQNDAKLTKTGIIIADIFKKISDRKPRRKG
;
A
#
# COMPACT_ATOMS: atom_id res chain seq x y z
N MET A 1 36.58 -37.09 -10.30
CA MET A 1 36.43 -36.11 -9.19
C MET A 1 37.59 -35.13 -9.27
N SER A 2 37.38 -33.99 -9.94
CA SER A 2 38.34 -32.90 -10.03
C SER A 2 38.15 -31.97 -8.83
N PHE A 3 39.15 -31.91 -7.95
CA PHE A 3 39.19 -30.95 -6.86
C PHE A 3 39.50 -29.56 -7.44
N GLU A 4 38.58 -28.61 -7.32
CA GLU A 4 38.85 -27.20 -7.58
C GLU A 4 39.88 -26.68 -6.56
N VAL A 5 40.97 -26.11 -7.07
CA VAL A 5 42.02 -25.48 -6.28
C VAL A 5 41.43 -24.21 -5.64
N TYR A 6 41.23 -24.23 -4.32
CA TYR A 6 40.84 -23.05 -3.56
C TYR A 6 41.96 -22.01 -3.61
N ASN A 7 41.71 -20.91 -4.33
CA ASN A 7 42.62 -19.77 -4.42
C ASN A 7 42.21 -18.73 -3.36
N PRO A 8 42.92 -18.59 -2.23
CA PRO A 8 42.52 -17.67 -1.17
C PRO A 8 42.56 -16.22 -1.67
N ARG A 9 41.57 -15.43 -1.25
CA ARG A 9 41.52 -13.99 -1.55
C ARG A 9 42.81 -13.31 -1.06
N PRO A 10 43.45 -12.43 -1.84
CA PRO A 10 44.66 -11.74 -1.43
C PRO A 10 44.40 -10.98 -0.13
N GLN A 11 45.24 -11.17 0.88
CA GLN A 11 45.15 -10.47 2.15
C GLN A 11 45.39 -8.97 1.89
N GLN A 12 44.37 -8.13 2.10
CA GLN A 12 44.52 -6.68 1.95
C GLN A 12 45.44 -6.15 3.05
N THR A 13 46.67 -5.84 2.70
CA THR A 13 47.59 -5.11 3.57
C THR A 13 47.08 -3.67 3.71
N GLN A 14 46.81 -3.23 4.94
CA GLN A 14 46.40 -1.85 5.20
C GLN A 14 47.56 -0.90 4.83
N HIS A 15 47.30 0.04 3.93
CA HIS A 15 48.28 1.07 3.56
C HIS A 15 48.58 1.95 4.77
N ARG A 16 49.86 2.02 5.17
CA ARG A 16 50.32 2.90 6.24
C ARG A 16 50.78 4.22 5.63
N TYR A 17 50.06 5.29 5.93
CA TYR A 17 50.38 6.63 5.43
C TYR A 17 51.64 7.16 6.12
N THR A 18 52.62 7.62 5.32
CA THR A 18 53.78 8.35 5.84
C THR A 18 53.39 9.76 6.26
N SER A 19 54.27 10.46 7.00
CA SER A 19 54.01 11.85 7.36
C SER A 19 53.84 12.73 6.12
N ASP A 20 54.65 12.53 5.09
CA ASP A 20 54.56 13.31 3.84
C ASP A 20 53.25 13.04 3.09
N GLN A 21 52.79 11.79 3.08
CA GLN A 21 51.50 11.42 2.49
C GLN A 21 50.32 12.03 3.24
N ALA A 22 50.42 12.08 4.57
CA ALA A 22 49.42 12.75 5.41
C ALA A 22 49.37 14.25 5.12
N THR A 23 50.53 14.91 5.07
CA THR A 23 50.64 16.34 4.75
C THR A 23 50.04 16.65 3.38
N PHE A 24 50.36 15.86 2.36
CA PHE A 24 49.80 16.03 1.02
C PHE A 24 48.27 15.98 1.03
N LEU A 25 47.67 15.04 1.76
CA LEU A 25 46.22 14.91 1.83
C LEU A 25 45.56 16.09 2.54
N VAL A 26 46.18 16.63 3.60
CA VAL A 26 45.69 17.82 4.31
C VAL A 26 45.74 19.05 3.41
N GLU A 27 46.83 19.26 2.69
CA GLU A 27 47.02 20.44 1.82
C GLU A 27 46.08 20.43 0.60
N ASN A 28 45.74 19.25 0.09
CA ASN A 28 45.01 19.13 -1.18
C ASN A 28 43.51 18.80 -1.03
N VAL A 29 43.01 18.56 0.19
CA VAL A 29 41.60 18.14 0.40
C VAL A 29 40.57 19.20 0.03
N ASN A 30 40.88 20.48 0.24
CA ASN A 30 39.92 21.56 0.10
C ASN A 30 39.47 21.75 -1.36
N GLY A 31 38.15 21.88 -1.57
CA GLY A 31 37.53 22.13 -2.87
C GLY A 31 37.51 20.94 -3.84
N ARG A 32 38.03 19.77 -3.47
CA ARG A 32 38.18 18.62 -4.38
C ARG A 32 37.28 17.45 -4.03
N SER A 33 36.75 16.78 -5.06
CA SER A 33 36.08 15.50 -4.87
C SER A 33 37.08 14.45 -4.37
N THR A 34 36.57 13.43 -3.69
CA THR A 34 37.44 12.33 -3.23
C THR A 34 38.06 11.57 -4.41
N GLN A 35 37.41 11.55 -5.58
CA GLN A 35 37.97 10.95 -6.79
C GLN A 35 39.20 11.74 -7.25
N GLU A 36 39.06 13.04 -7.47
CA GLU A 36 40.18 13.91 -7.87
C GLU A 36 41.35 13.85 -6.88
N LEU A 37 41.07 13.86 -5.57
CA LEU A 37 42.11 13.74 -4.55
C LEU A 37 42.84 12.38 -4.62
N THR A 38 42.11 11.30 -4.90
CA THR A 38 42.69 9.96 -5.05
C THR A 38 43.59 9.89 -6.26
N ASP A 39 43.14 10.43 -7.40
CA ASP A 39 43.92 10.44 -8.64
C ASP A 39 45.20 11.28 -8.48
N MET A 40 45.09 12.45 -7.84
CA MET A 40 46.27 13.29 -7.53
C MET A 40 47.27 12.59 -6.60
N PHE A 41 46.77 11.96 -5.53
CA PHE A 41 47.61 11.25 -4.56
C PHE A 41 48.36 10.08 -5.20
N ASN A 42 47.66 9.29 -6.01
CA ASN A 42 48.23 8.14 -6.71
C ASN A 42 49.30 8.58 -7.73
N ASN A 43 49.02 9.64 -8.49
CA ASN A 43 49.97 10.20 -9.46
C ASN A 43 51.22 10.78 -8.78
N TYR A 44 51.06 11.46 -7.64
CA TYR A 44 52.19 12.12 -6.95
C TYR A 44 53.14 11.13 -6.28
N PHE A 45 52.61 10.08 -5.63
CA PHE A 45 53.42 9.09 -4.90
C PHE A 45 53.71 7.81 -5.70
N GLY A 46 53.21 7.69 -6.94
CA GLY A 46 53.39 6.50 -7.77
C GLY A 46 52.74 5.24 -7.18
N ILE A 47 51.64 5.41 -6.43
CA ILE A 47 50.90 4.33 -5.77
C ILE A 47 49.48 4.23 -6.33
N ASN A 48 48.78 3.14 -6.01
CA ASN A 48 47.45 2.90 -6.52
C ASN A 48 46.48 2.60 -5.37
N LEU A 49 46.19 3.62 -4.57
CA LEU A 49 45.15 3.54 -3.55
C LEU A 49 43.77 3.67 -4.19
N THR A 50 42.83 2.92 -3.63
CA THR A 50 41.43 3.01 -4.00
C THR A 50 40.78 4.25 -3.41
N LEU A 51 39.72 4.73 -4.07
CA LEU A 51 38.87 5.83 -3.55
C LEU A 51 38.38 5.54 -2.13
N ALA A 52 38.09 4.27 -1.81
CA ALA A 52 37.64 3.86 -0.49
C ALA A 52 38.71 4.08 0.60
N GLN A 53 39.99 3.84 0.30
CA GLN A 53 41.10 4.04 1.23
C GLN A 53 41.32 5.52 1.54
N ILE A 54 41.30 6.39 0.51
CA ILE A 54 41.40 7.85 0.69
C ILE A 54 40.16 8.39 1.41
N LYS A 55 38.97 7.88 1.09
CA LYS A 55 37.72 8.24 1.79
C LYS A 55 37.77 7.86 3.27
N ALA A 56 38.27 6.67 3.59
CA ALA A 56 38.42 6.21 4.98
C ALA A 56 39.44 7.06 5.74
N TYR A 57 40.57 7.41 5.11
CA TYR A 57 41.55 8.31 5.69
C TYR A 57 40.94 9.69 6.01
N LYS A 58 40.27 10.32 5.04
CA LYS A 58 39.58 11.61 5.26
C LYS A 58 38.61 11.55 6.44
N LYS A 59 37.81 10.48 6.53
CA LYS A 59 36.83 10.29 7.61
C LYS A 59 37.52 10.16 8.98
N ASN A 60 38.56 9.35 9.09
CA ASN A 60 39.25 9.08 10.35
C ASN A 60 40.06 10.29 10.85
N HIS A 61 40.51 11.14 9.94
CA HIS A 61 41.30 12.34 10.25
C HIS A 61 40.49 13.65 10.19
N GLY A 62 39.16 13.57 10.07
CA GLY A 62 38.28 14.75 10.08
C GLY A 62 38.47 15.69 8.88
N LEU A 63 39.03 15.21 7.77
CA LEU A 63 39.31 16.03 6.59
C LEU A 63 38.06 16.21 5.72
N THR A 64 37.62 17.46 5.59
CA THR A 64 36.49 17.83 4.73
C THR A 64 36.94 18.58 3.49
N SER A 65 36.35 18.27 2.33
CA SER A 65 36.60 18.99 1.08
C SER A 65 35.81 20.30 0.97
N GLY A 66 34.90 20.60 1.90
CA GLY A 66 34.02 21.78 1.80
C GLY A 66 32.96 21.71 0.69
N LEU A 67 32.97 20.65 -0.13
CA LEU A 67 31.92 20.37 -1.13
C LEU A 67 30.65 19.87 -0.43
N ASP A 68 29.53 20.57 -0.62
CA ASP A 68 28.24 20.27 0.01
C ASP A 68 27.28 19.48 -0.90
N GLY A 69 27.64 19.30 -2.18
CA GLY A 69 26.84 18.61 -3.20
C GLY A 69 25.51 19.30 -3.51
N ARG A 70 25.31 20.54 -3.05
CA ARG A 70 24.05 21.27 -3.26
C ARG A 70 24.04 21.90 -4.65
N PHE A 71 22.88 21.83 -5.30
CA PHE A 71 22.64 22.64 -6.50
C PHE A 71 22.66 24.12 -6.10
N ARG A 72 23.45 24.92 -6.80
CA ARG A 72 23.54 26.37 -6.56
C ARG A 72 22.20 27.05 -6.86
N SER A 73 21.91 28.14 -6.16
CA SER A 73 20.73 28.97 -6.45
C SER A 73 20.73 29.39 -7.93
N GLY A 74 19.59 29.25 -8.61
CA GLY A 74 19.47 29.47 -10.06
C GLY A 74 19.71 28.24 -10.94
N HIS A 75 20.12 27.09 -10.37
CA HIS A 75 20.26 25.85 -11.12
C HIS A 75 18.94 25.41 -11.75
N THR A 76 18.95 25.18 -13.07
CA THR A 76 17.80 24.68 -13.82
C THR A 76 17.93 23.16 -14.00
N PRO A 77 17.05 22.34 -13.41
CA PRO A 77 17.05 20.89 -13.61
C PRO A 77 16.87 20.51 -15.09
N PHE A 78 17.51 19.42 -15.53
CA PHE A 78 17.47 18.94 -16.93
C PHE A 78 16.06 18.63 -17.47
N ASN A 79 15.11 18.42 -16.56
CA ASN A 79 13.70 18.12 -16.85
C ASN A 79 12.77 19.34 -16.70
N LYS A 80 13.28 20.53 -16.34
CA LYS A 80 12.46 21.74 -16.24
C LYS A 80 11.82 22.03 -17.60
N GLY A 81 10.50 22.22 -17.60
CA GLY A 81 9.72 22.45 -18.82
C GLY A 81 9.41 21.20 -19.65
N LYS A 82 9.96 20.02 -19.29
CA LYS A 82 9.67 18.77 -19.99
C LYS A 82 8.57 17.99 -19.24
N LYS A 83 7.36 17.97 -19.79
CA LYS A 83 6.28 17.08 -19.31
C LYS A 83 6.45 15.69 -19.94
N GLY A 84 6.49 14.64 -19.12
CA GLY A 84 6.53 13.26 -19.62
C GLY A 84 7.89 12.80 -20.16
N VAL A 85 9.01 13.32 -19.65
CA VAL A 85 10.35 12.80 -19.98
C VAL A 85 10.51 11.36 -19.52
N GLY A 86 10.33 10.42 -20.46
CA GLY A 86 10.65 9.02 -20.29
C GLY A 86 10.20 8.19 -21.50
N GLY A 87 11.05 7.26 -21.96
CA GLY A 87 10.78 6.35 -23.08
C GLY A 87 9.75 5.26 -22.77
N TRP A 88 8.74 5.58 -21.96
CA TRP A 88 7.68 4.67 -21.51
C TRP A 88 6.44 4.73 -22.41
N GLU A 89 6.49 5.51 -23.50
CA GLU A 89 5.44 5.62 -24.52
C GLU A 89 4.90 4.24 -24.98
N PRO A 90 5.73 3.19 -25.16
CA PRO A 90 5.23 1.86 -25.53
C PRO A 90 4.39 1.20 -24.43
N THR A 91 4.65 1.53 -23.16
CA THR A 91 4.01 0.92 -21.98
C THR A 91 2.83 1.73 -21.44
N GLN A 92 2.55 2.90 -22.00
CA GLN A 92 1.43 3.74 -21.57
C GLN A 92 0.09 3.09 -21.93
N PHE A 93 -0.84 3.08 -20.96
CA PHE A 93 -2.22 2.67 -21.23
C PHE A 93 -2.86 3.62 -22.24
N LYS A 94 -3.26 3.08 -23.38
CA LYS A 94 -4.00 3.85 -24.40
C LYS A 94 -5.38 4.25 -23.86
N LYS A 95 -5.91 5.39 -24.31
CA LYS A 95 -7.27 5.83 -23.97
C LYS A 95 -8.26 4.73 -24.38
N GLY A 96 -9.14 4.34 -23.46
CA GLY A 96 -10.11 3.26 -23.68
C GLY A 96 -9.58 1.86 -23.39
N ASN A 97 -8.33 1.71 -22.96
CA ASN A 97 -7.82 0.40 -22.56
C ASN A 97 -8.61 -0.11 -21.34
N ARG A 98 -9.17 -1.32 -21.47
CA ARG A 98 -9.87 -2.02 -20.40
C ARG A 98 -8.90 -3.02 -19.78
N PRO A 99 -8.78 -3.06 -18.45
CA PRO A 99 -7.91 -4.04 -17.80
C PRO A 99 -8.40 -5.47 -18.09
N HIS A 100 -7.50 -6.45 -18.05
CA HIS A 100 -7.81 -7.85 -18.36
C HIS A 100 -8.92 -8.45 -17.47
N ASN A 101 -9.15 -7.88 -16.28
CA ASN A 101 -10.18 -8.31 -15.33
C ASN A 101 -11.50 -7.56 -15.50
N TYR A 102 -11.65 -6.75 -16.55
CA TYR A 102 -12.89 -6.05 -16.85
C TYR A 102 -14.07 -7.04 -16.99
N LYS A 103 -15.20 -6.68 -16.39
CA LYS A 103 -16.49 -7.36 -16.52
C LYS A 103 -17.53 -6.37 -17.03
N PRO A 104 -18.42 -6.74 -17.97
CA PRO A 104 -19.49 -5.85 -18.43
C PRO A 104 -20.52 -5.56 -17.32
N VAL A 105 -21.21 -4.42 -17.41
CA VAL A 105 -22.38 -4.11 -16.57
C VAL A 105 -23.43 -5.21 -16.73
N GLY A 106 -24.07 -5.62 -15.64
CA GLY A 106 -24.98 -6.76 -15.57
C GLY A 106 -24.31 -8.08 -15.17
N THR A 107 -22.97 -8.17 -15.18
CA THR A 107 -22.26 -9.39 -14.74
C THR A 107 -22.57 -9.69 -13.27
N GLU A 108 -22.87 -10.95 -12.97
CA GLU A 108 -22.94 -11.48 -11.61
C GLU A 108 -21.58 -12.04 -11.17
N ARG A 109 -21.24 -11.86 -9.89
CA ARG A 109 -20.10 -12.52 -9.26
C ARG A 109 -20.41 -12.90 -7.82
N VAL A 110 -19.73 -13.93 -7.34
CA VAL A 110 -19.66 -14.24 -5.90
C VAL A 110 -18.49 -13.46 -5.31
N ASN A 111 -18.73 -12.69 -4.25
CA ASN A 111 -17.67 -11.96 -3.56
C ASN A 111 -17.04 -12.78 -2.42
N GLY A 112 -15.99 -12.25 -1.79
CA GLY A 112 -15.28 -12.95 -0.70
C GLY A 112 -16.12 -13.22 0.56
N ASN A 113 -17.30 -12.60 0.67
CA ASN A 113 -18.25 -12.82 1.76
C ASN A 113 -19.39 -13.76 1.36
N ASP A 114 -19.28 -14.46 0.23
CA ASP A 114 -20.30 -15.38 -0.32
C ASP A 114 -21.63 -14.71 -0.72
N TYR A 115 -21.62 -13.39 -0.96
CA TYR A 115 -22.76 -12.69 -1.54
C TYR A 115 -22.64 -12.64 -3.07
N VAL A 116 -23.79 -12.70 -3.75
CA VAL A 116 -23.86 -12.39 -5.18
C VAL A 116 -23.96 -10.88 -5.38
N ASP A 117 -23.01 -10.32 -6.11
CA ASP A 117 -23.01 -8.93 -6.56
C ASP A 117 -23.30 -8.85 -8.05
N ILE A 118 -24.06 -7.84 -8.46
CA ILE A 118 -24.28 -7.46 -9.86
C ILE A 118 -23.49 -6.18 -10.14
N LYS A 119 -22.76 -6.14 -11.26
CA LYS A 119 -22.11 -4.91 -11.71
C LYS A 119 -23.17 -3.94 -12.25
N ILE A 120 -23.35 -2.80 -11.60
CA ILE A 120 -24.40 -1.83 -11.96
C ILE A 120 -23.88 -0.69 -12.85
N ALA A 121 -22.58 -0.42 -12.85
CA ALA A 121 -21.98 0.62 -13.68
C ALA A 121 -20.44 0.48 -13.77
N ASP A 122 -19.86 1.10 -14.80
CA ASP A 122 -18.42 1.20 -14.97
C ASP A 122 -17.79 2.30 -14.08
N PRO A 123 -16.49 2.18 -13.75
CA PRO A 123 -15.60 1.05 -14.07
C PRO A 123 -15.74 -0.15 -13.12
N ASN A 124 -16.14 0.05 -11.86
CA ASN A 124 -16.19 -1.01 -10.85
C ASN A 124 -17.30 -0.77 -9.79
N LYS A 125 -18.50 -0.38 -10.22
CA LYS A 125 -19.65 -0.22 -9.31
C LYS A 125 -20.43 -1.53 -9.24
N TRP A 126 -20.38 -2.17 -8.09
CA TRP A 126 -21.08 -3.42 -7.80
C TRP A 126 -22.10 -3.21 -6.69
N LYS A 127 -23.22 -3.91 -6.76
CA LYS A 127 -24.27 -3.89 -5.74
C LYS A 127 -24.77 -5.31 -5.50
N GLY A 128 -25.04 -5.65 -4.25
CA GLY A 128 -25.55 -6.97 -3.89
C GLY A 128 -26.88 -7.26 -4.59
N LYS A 129 -27.01 -8.44 -5.21
CA LYS A 129 -28.22 -8.89 -5.91
C LYS A 129 -29.46 -8.86 -5.03
N HIS A 130 -29.32 -9.31 -3.78
CA HIS A 130 -30.37 -9.23 -2.76
C HIS A 130 -30.88 -7.80 -2.50
N ILE A 131 -30.01 -6.80 -2.57
CA ILE A 131 -30.42 -5.39 -2.40
C ILE A 131 -31.21 -4.94 -3.63
N LEU A 132 -30.73 -5.25 -4.83
CA LEU A 132 -31.41 -4.87 -6.07
C LEU A 132 -32.83 -5.47 -6.16
N ILE A 133 -32.98 -6.75 -5.83
CA ILE A 133 -34.29 -7.44 -5.84
C ILE A 133 -35.23 -6.84 -4.79
N TRP A 134 -34.71 -6.49 -3.61
CA TRP A 134 -35.51 -5.85 -2.59
C TRP A 134 -35.96 -4.43 -3.02
N GLU A 135 -35.05 -3.65 -3.62
CA GLU A 135 -35.31 -2.29 -4.07
C GLU A 135 -36.29 -2.20 -5.23
N GLU A 136 -36.32 -3.21 -6.11
CA GLU A 136 -37.29 -3.30 -7.21
C GLU A 136 -38.74 -3.25 -6.72
N ARG A 137 -39.01 -3.78 -5.52
CA ARG A 137 -40.36 -3.85 -4.95
C ARG A 137 -40.66 -2.74 -3.93
N HIS A 138 -39.67 -2.27 -3.20
CA HIS A 138 -39.86 -1.36 -2.05
C HIS A 138 -39.26 0.03 -2.26
N GLY A 139 -38.51 0.25 -3.35
CA GLY A 139 -37.73 1.46 -3.57
C GLY A 139 -36.37 1.43 -2.86
N PRO A 140 -35.63 2.55 -2.83
CA PRO A 140 -34.26 2.59 -2.33
C PRO A 140 -34.16 2.24 -0.84
N VAL A 141 -33.12 1.47 -0.46
CA VAL A 141 -32.85 1.13 0.95
C VAL A 141 -32.63 2.42 1.76
N PRO A 142 -33.43 2.70 2.80
CA PRO A 142 -33.28 3.91 3.60
C PRO A 142 -31.93 3.96 4.33
N LYS A 143 -31.41 5.17 4.57
CA LYS A 143 -30.16 5.36 5.33
C LYS A 143 -30.26 4.68 6.70
N GLY A 144 -29.22 3.93 7.08
CA GLY A 144 -29.17 3.21 8.35
C GLY A 144 -29.93 1.87 8.37
N HIS A 145 -30.44 1.42 7.22
CA HIS A 145 -31.03 0.09 7.05
C HIS A 145 -30.17 -0.79 6.15
N VAL A 146 -30.39 -2.10 6.23
CA VAL A 146 -29.70 -3.14 5.47
C VAL A 146 -30.69 -4.25 5.15
N VAL A 147 -30.49 -4.93 4.01
CA VAL A 147 -31.28 -6.10 3.62
C VAL A 147 -30.53 -7.35 4.04
N ILE A 148 -31.21 -8.26 4.75
CA ILE A 148 -30.68 -9.55 5.19
C ILE A 148 -31.46 -10.71 4.57
N PHE A 149 -30.83 -11.88 4.52
CA PHE A 149 -31.51 -13.14 4.18
C PHE A 149 -32.15 -13.70 5.46
N GLY A 150 -33.47 -13.84 5.45
CA GLY A 150 -34.27 -14.27 6.59
C GLY A 150 -34.01 -15.72 7.00
N ASP A 151 -33.63 -16.57 6.06
CA ASP A 151 -33.24 -17.97 6.27
C ASP A 151 -31.73 -18.17 6.43
N GLY A 152 -30.94 -17.10 6.42
CA GLY A 152 -29.47 -17.17 6.46
C GLY A 152 -28.80 -17.68 5.17
N ASN A 153 -29.56 -18.14 4.17
CA ASN A 153 -29.04 -18.64 2.91
C ASN A 153 -28.81 -17.48 1.92
N ARG A 154 -27.54 -17.15 1.68
CA ARG A 154 -27.10 -16.05 0.79
C ARG A 154 -27.41 -16.27 -0.70
N ARG A 155 -28.00 -17.42 -1.05
CA ARG A 155 -28.42 -17.80 -2.41
C ARG A 155 -29.93 -17.83 -2.58
N ASN A 156 -30.71 -17.65 -1.51
CA ASN A 156 -32.16 -17.59 -1.58
C ASN A 156 -32.63 -16.14 -1.82
N PHE A 157 -32.88 -15.81 -3.08
CA PHE A 157 -33.32 -14.48 -3.52
C PHE A 157 -34.84 -14.30 -3.57
N GLU A 158 -35.62 -15.20 -2.96
CA GLU A 158 -37.06 -15.05 -2.87
C GLU A 158 -37.42 -13.73 -2.15
N PRO A 159 -38.32 -12.89 -2.71
CA PRO A 159 -38.64 -11.58 -2.16
C PRO A 159 -39.04 -11.61 -0.68
N ASP A 160 -39.78 -12.63 -0.26
CA ASP A 160 -40.27 -12.78 1.12
C ASP A 160 -39.17 -13.17 2.12
N ASN A 161 -38.05 -13.68 1.61
CA ASN A 161 -36.84 -14.00 2.38
C ASN A 161 -35.93 -12.78 2.55
N LEU A 162 -36.09 -11.73 1.75
CA LEU A 162 -35.26 -10.53 1.82
C LEU A 162 -35.89 -9.52 2.78
N ILE A 163 -35.30 -9.38 3.96
CA ILE A 163 -35.88 -8.60 5.05
C ILE A 163 -35.06 -7.32 5.27
N LEU A 164 -35.74 -6.18 5.26
CA LEU A 164 -35.14 -4.90 5.64
C LEU A 164 -35.07 -4.79 7.17
N VAL A 165 -33.88 -4.51 7.71
CA VAL A 165 -33.66 -4.26 9.13
C VAL A 165 -32.84 -3.00 9.35
N SER A 166 -33.07 -2.29 10.44
CA SER A 166 -32.18 -1.21 10.86
C SER A 166 -30.84 -1.78 11.35
N ARG A 167 -29.75 -1.01 11.23
CA ARG A 167 -28.43 -1.42 11.76
C ARG A 167 -28.45 -1.72 13.26
N GLY A 168 -29.31 -1.02 14.02
CA GLY A 168 -29.49 -1.28 15.45
C GLY A 168 -30.18 -2.61 15.73
N GLN A 169 -31.23 -2.95 14.97
CA GLN A 169 -31.85 -4.28 15.05
C GLN A 169 -30.85 -5.37 14.68
N LEU A 170 -30.12 -5.21 13.57
CA LEU A 170 -29.11 -6.19 13.14
C LEU A 170 -28.05 -6.45 14.21
N ALA A 171 -27.59 -5.41 14.92
CA ALA A 171 -26.64 -5.58 16.01
C ALA A 171 -27.18 -6.46 17.15
N ILE A 172 -28.46 -6.26 17.52
CA ILE A 172 -29.12 -7.07 18.56
C ILE A 172 -29.35 -8.49 18.05
N LEU A 173 -29.82 -8.65 16.81
CA LEU A 173 -30.04 -9.95 16.17
C LEU A 173 -28.78 -10.80 16.19
N ASN A 174 -27.65 -10.23 15.76
CA ASN A 174 -26.35 -10.92 15.77
C ASN A 174 -25.87 -11.22 17.19
N LYS A 175 -25.98 -10.26 18.12
CA LYS A 175 -25.54 -10.45 19.52
C LYS A 175 -26.34 -11.54 20.24
N LYS A 176 -27.58 -11.77 19.84
CA LYS A 176 -28.51 -12.71 20.47
C LYS A 176 -28.76 -13.96 19.62
N ASN A 177 -28.07 -14.12 18.49
CA ASN A 177 -28.26 -15.22 17.54
C ASN A 177 -29.75 -15.41 17.15
N LEU A 178 -30.44 -14.31 16.83
CA LEU A 178 -31.88 -14.32 16.48
C LEU A 178 -32.13 -14.44 14.97
N ILE A 179 -31.08 -14.46 14.15
CA ILE A 179 -31.18 -14.84 12.73
C ILE A 179 -31.15 -16.37 12.69
N GLN A 180 -32.23 -16.96 12.19
CA GLN A 180 -32.45 -18.40 12.16
C GLN A 180 -32.54 -18.89 10.71
N ASN A 181 -32.57 -20.21 10.52
CA ASN A 181 -32.64 -20.83 9.19
C ASN A 181 -34.04 -20.77 8.53
N ASP A 182 -34.95 -19.95 9.07
CA ASP A 182 -36.31 -19.76 8.57
C ASP A 182 -36.68 -18.28 8.64
N ALA A 183 -37.22 -17.76 7.54
CA ALA A 183 -37.56 -16.35 7.41
C ALA A 183 -38.64 -15.90 8.41
N LYS A 184 -39.60 -16.77 8.77
CA LYS A 184 -40.64 -16.42 9.76
C LYS A 184 -40.05 -16.33 11.15
N LEU A 185 -39.16 -17.26 11.53
CA LEU A 185 -38.43 -17.21 12.79
C LEU A 185 -37.57 -15.95 12.90
N THR A 186 -36.87 -15.58 11.84
CA THR A 186 -36.08 -14.33 11.81
C THR A 186 -36.97 -13.09 11.90
N LYS A 187 -38.15 -13.08 11.27
CA LYS A 187 -39.17 -12.02 11.44
C LYS A 187 -39.59 -11.88 12.91
N THR A 188 -39.82 -12.98 13.62
CA THR A 188 -40.08 -12.98 15.07
C THR A 188 -38.86 -12.47 15.85
N GLY A 189 -37.65 -12.87 15.44
CA GLY A 189 -36.39 -12.38 16.01
C GLY A 189 -36.24 -10.86 15.92
N ILE A 190 -36.69 -10.24 14.83
CA ILE A 190 -36.70 -8.77 14.67
C ILE A 190 -37.60 -8.11 15.71
N ILE A 191 -38.79 -8.65 15.96
CA ILE A 191 -39.70 -8.17 17.01
C ILE A 191 -39.03 -8.28 18.39
N ILE A 192 -38.38 -9.41 18.67
CA ILE A 192 -37.63 -9.62 19.91
C ILE A 192 -36.49 -8.58 20.04
N ALA A 193 -35.81 -8.25 18.94
CA ALA A 193 -34.77 -7.23 18.92
C ALA A 193 -35.32 -5.84 19.27
N ASP A 194 -36.51 -5.49 18.79
CA ASP A 194 -37.17 -4.24 19.14
C ASP A 194 -37.58 -4.19 20.62
N ILE A 195 -38.05 -5.31 21.18
CA ILE A 195 -38.32 -5.45 22.61
C ILE A 195 -37.03 -5.20 23.42
N PHE A 196 -35.92 -5.85 23.07
CA PHE A 196 -34.64 -5.63 23.74
C PHE A 196 -34.15 -4.18 23.64
N LYS A 197 -34.32 -3.55 22.48
CA LYS A 197 -33.97 -2.14 22.28
C LYS A 197 -34.78 -1.25 23.21
N LYS A 198 -36.11 -1.43 23.28
CA LYS A 198 -36.99 -0.67 24.18
C LYS A 198 -36.68 -0.90 25.66
N ILE A 199 -36.33 -2.12 26.06
CA ILE A 199 -35.88 -2.42 27.43
C ILE A 199 -34.59 -1.67 27.74
N SER A 200 -33.63 -1.65 26.81
CA SER A 200 -32.36 -0.94 26.98
C SER A 200 -32.54 0.58 27.08
N ASP A 201 -33.41 1.15 26.25
CA ASP A 201 -33.69 2.59 26.24
C ASP A 201 -34.27 3.09 27.57
N ARG A 202 -34.97 2.21 28.31
CA ARG A 202 -35.57 2.53 29.63
C ARG A 202 -34.60 2.37 30.81
N LYS A 203 -33.45 1.74 30.64
CA LYS A 203 -32.48 1.61 31.74
C LYS A 203 -31.85 2.96 32.04
N PRO A 204 -31.76 3.37 33.32
CA PRO A 204 -31.11 4.63 33.68
C PRO A 204 -29.67 4.59 33.21
N ARG A 205 -29.24 5.65 32.50
CA ARG A 205 -27.83 5.80 32.14
C ARG A 205 -27.03 5.87 33.44
N ARG A 206 -26.13 4.90 33.67
CA ARG A 206 -25.15 5.00 34.75
C ARG A 206 -24.37 6.29 34.53
N LYS A 207 -24.48 7.24 35.46
CA LYS A 207 -23.57 8.39 35.53
C LYS A 207 -22.17 7.81 35.80
N GLY A 208 -21.28 7.94 34.82
CA GLY A 208 -19.85 7.71 35.00
C GLY A 208 -19.21 8.89 35.69
#